data_AF-A0AAE4JH50-F1
#
_entry.id   AF-A0AAE4JH50-F1
#
_cell.length_a   1.000
_cell.length_b   1.000
_cell.length_c   1.000
_cell.angle_alpha   90.00
_cell.angle_beta   90.00
_cell.angle_gamma   90.00
#
_symmetry.space_group_name_H-M   'P 1'
#
loop_
_entity.id
_entity.type
_entity.pdbx_description
1 polymer ?
#
loop_
_entity_poly.entity_id
_entity_poly.type
_entity_poly.pdbx_seq_one_letter_code
_entity_poly.pdbx_strand_id
1 'polypeptide(L)'
;MSPSIRSLTKDVAALVSSLVLLGPLAFGLLVGAGATMAEIAGLAVPGLVATAGIAGAVLLSLWLALEGAMVQRHGLNVIDRGGPVQRTARYLLVTVTTLAGLVVSVRFLALSLPWAVETQNTPAQLLGGLLVVALIATLYRTLTAARDGYLQSGEQQQ
;
A
#
# COMPACT_ATOMS: atom_id res chain seq x y z
N MET A 1 -32.77 -18.34 1.40
CA MET A 1 -31.67 -19.32 1.43
C MET A 1 -30.71 -18.92 2.53
N SER A 2 -30.47 -19.79 3.52
CA SER A 2 -29.60 -19.47 4.67
C SER A 2 -28.12 -19.70 4.29
N PRO A 3 -27.19 -18.77 4.59
CA PRO A 3 -25.78 -18.94 4.27
C PRO A 3 -25.18 -20.15 5.02
N SER A 4 -24.35 -20.94 4.33
CA SER A 4 -23.68 -22.08 4.95
C SER A 4 -22.59 -21.61 5.92
N ILE A 5 -22.40 -22.33 7.03
CA ILE A 5 -21.38 -22.02 8.07
C ILE A 5 -19.99 -21.85 7.44
N ARG A 6 -19.65 -22.66 6.43
CA ARG A 6 -18.39 -22.57 5.67
C ARG A 6 -18.21 -21.22 4.94
N SER A 7 -19.28 -20.60 4.46
CA SER A 7 -19.22 -19.28 3.82
C SER A 7 -18.95 -18.18 4.85
N LEU A 8 -19.62 -18.22 6.01
CA LEU A 8 -19.42 -17.28 7.10
C LEU A 8 -17.98 -17.34 7.65
N THR A 9 -17.42 -18.54 7.81
CA THR A 9 -16.04 -18.69 8.28
C THR A 9 -15.02 -18.09 7.32
N LYS A 10 -15.22 -18.24 6.00
CA LYS A 10 -14.34 -17.63 4.99
C LYS A 10 -14.39 -16.10 5.02
N ASP A 11 -15.59 -15.55 5.21
CA ASP A 11 -15.81 -14.10 5.26
C ASP A 11 -15.11 -13.47 6.47
N VAL A 12 -15.28 -14.09 7.64
CA VAL A 12 -14.62 -13.65 8.87
C VAL A 12 -13.11 -13.82 8.74
N ALA A 13 -12.61 -14.92 8.18
CA ALA A 13 -11.18 -15.14 8.01
C ALA A 13 -10.53 -14.10 7.09
N ALA A 14 -11.15 -13.77 5.95
CA ALA A 14 -10.66 -12.74 5.05
C ALA A 14 -10.66 -11.35 5.70
N LEU A 15 -11.72 -11.04 6.45
CA LEU A 15 -11.86 -9.76 7.13
C LEU A 15 -10.85 -9.63 8.28
N VAL A 16 -10.71 -10.65 9.12
CA VAL A 16 -9.72 -10.67 10.22
C VAL A 16 -8.30 -10.63 9.66
N SER A 17 -8.00 -11.43 8.63
CA SER A 17 -6.68 -11.44 7.99
C SER A 17 -6.32 -10.06 7.44
N SER A 18 -7.23 -9.43 6.68
CA SER A 18 -6.97 -8.11 6.13
C SER A 18 -6.92 -7.03 7.21
N LEU A 19 -7.79 -7.08 8.22
CA LEU A 19 -7.79 -6.10 9.29
C LEU A 19 -6.53 -6.18 10.16
N VAL A 20 -6.05 -7.39 10.47
CA VAL A 20 -4.88 -7.60 11.32
C VAL A 20 -3.57 -7.38 10.58
N LEU A 21 -3.48 -7.79 9.31
CA LEU A 21 -2.24 -7.67 8.54
C LEU A 21 -2.17 -6.36 7.74
N LEU A 22 -3.23 -6.03 7.02
CA LEU A 22 -3.22 -4.93 6.06
C LEU A 22 -3.51 -3.59 6.73
N GLY A 23 -4.42 -3.54 7.71
CA GLY A 23 -4.76 -2.32 8.45
C GLY A 23 -3.56 -1.68 9.15
N PRO A 24 -2.90 -2.36 10.13
CA PRO A 24 -1.72 -1.85 10.81
C PRO A 24 -0.56 -1.52 9.86
N LEU A 25 -0.35 -2.35 8.84
CA LEU A 25 0.68 -2.11 7.84
C LEU A 25 0.41 -0.81 7.07
N ALA A 26 -0.80 -0.65 6.52
CA ALA A 26 -1.19 0.54 5.79
C ALA A 26 -1.13 1.79 6.66
N PHE A 27 -1.56 1.69 7.93
CA PHE A 27 -1.44 2.78 8.89
C PHE A 27 0.03 3.18 9.09
N GLY A 28 0.91 2.21 9.38
CA GLY A 28 2.34 2.45 9.56
C GLY A 28 2.98 3.07 8.32
N LEU A 29 2.60 2.61 7.12
CA LEU A 29 3.09 3.17 5.87
C LEU A 29 2.65 4.62 5.67
N LEU A 30 1.36 4.93 5.89
CA LEU A 30 0.82 6.27 5.72
C LEU A 30 1.44 7.27 6.71
N VAL A 31 1.52 6.90 7.99
CA VAL A 31 2.12 7.75 9.02
C VAL A 31 3.63 7.89 8.80
N GLY A 32 4.32 6.78 8.51
CA GLY A 32 5.76 6.77 8.25
C GLY A 32 6.15 7.60 7.02
N ALA A 33 5.37 7.49 5.93
CA ALA A 33 5.57 8.32 4.74
C ALA A 33 5.31 9.80 5.02
N GLY A 34 4.23 10.11 5.74
CA GLY A 34 3.92 11.49 6.15
C GLY A 34 5.04 12.12 7.00
N ALA A 35 5.54 11.38 8.00
CA ALA A 35 6.65 11.82 8.83
C ALA A 35 7.94 12.02 8.02
N THR A 36 8.26 11.08 7.13
CA THR A 36 9.44 11.16 6.24
C THR A 36 9.36 12.40 5.34
N MET A 37 8.19 12.69 4.76
CA MET A 37 8.00 13.85 3.90
C MET A 37 8.10 15.17 4.68
N ALA A 38 7.53 15.23 5.88
CA ALA A 38 7.67 16.40 6.75
C ALA A 38 9.13 16.67 7.14
N GLU A 39 9.88 15.61 7.45
CA GLU A 39 11.32 15.68 7.75
C GLU A 39 12.11 16.21 6.54
N ILE A 40 11.88 15.67 5.34
CA ILE A 40 12.53 16.10 4.10
C ILE A 40 12.22 17.57 3.78
N ALA A 41 10.98 17.99 4.02
CA ALA A 41 10.55 19.37 3.78
C ALA A 41 11.03 20.35 4.87
N GLY A 42 11.65 19.87 5.95
CA GLY A 42 12.04 20.69 7.10
C GLY A 42 10.84 21.31 7.85
N LEU A 43 9.66 20.69 7.74
CA LEU A 43 8.41 21.23 8.28
C LEU A 43 8.15 20.67 9.67
N ALA A 44 8.04 21.57 10.66
CA ALA A 44 7.49 21.24 11.96
C ALA A 44 5.96 21.18 11.86
N VAL A 45 5.38 19.97 11.90
CA VAL A 45 3.92 19.80 11.84
C VAL A 45 3.32 20.10 13.21
N PRO A 46 2.42 21.10 13.34
CA PRO A 46 1.76 21.41 14.60
C PRO A 46 0.97 20.21 15.14
N GLY A 47 0.89 20.06 16.47
CA GLY A 47 0.28 18.90 17.11
C GLY A 47 -1.14 18.59 16.62
N LEU A 48 -1.99 19.60 16.45
CA LEU A 48 -3.36 19.43 15.94
C LEU A 48 -3.39 18.87 14.50
N VAL A 49 -2.49 19.34 13.63
CA VAL A 49 -2.39 18.86 12.25
C VAL A 49 -1.85 17.43 12.21
N ALA A 50 -0.88 17.11 13.06
CA ALA A 50 -0.37 15.75 13.22
C ALA A 50 -1.48 14.79 13.69
N THR A 51 -2.28 15.18 14.68
CA THR A 51 -3.41 14.37 15.17
C THR A 51 -4.47 14.17 14.09
N ALA A 52 -4.83 15.22 13.34
CA ALA A 52 -5.78 15.10 12.22
C ALA A 52 -5.24 14.17 11.12
N GLY A 53 -3.95 14.26 10.81
CA GLY A 53 -3.28 13.37 9.87
C GLY A 53 -3.30 11.90 10.32
N ILE A 54 -3.03 11.65 11.60
CA ILE A 54 -3.12 10.30 12.20
C ILE A 54 -4.55 9.75 12.11
N ALA A 55 -5.56 10.55 12.47
CA ALA A 55 -6.96 10.14 12.36
C ALA A 55 -7.34 9.81 10.91
N GLY A 56 -6.90 10.62 9.95
CA GLY A 56 -7.05 10.35 8.52
C GLY A 56 -6.37 9.03 8.11
N ALA A 57 -5.14 8.79 8.56
CA ALA A 57 -4.41 7.55 8.29
C ALA A 57 -5.11 6.31 8.86
N VAL A 58 -5.72 6.40 10.04
CA VAL A 58 -6.53 5.31 10.63
C VAL A 58 -7.76 5.02 9.79
N LEU A 59 -8.47 6.05 9.34
CA LEU A 59 -9.66 5.85 8.50
C LEU A 59 -9.30 5.24 7.14
N LEU A 60 -8.23 5.73 6.52
CA LEU A 60 -7.73 5.21 5.24
C LEU A 60 -7.21 3.77 5.37
N SER A 61 -6.52 3.44 6.46
CA SER A 61 -6.01 2.09 6.68
C SER A 61 -7.15 1.09 6.93
N LEU A 62 -8.18 1.50 7.66
CA LEU A 62 -9.39 0.70 7.85
C LEU A 62 -10.14 0.50 6.54
N TRP A 63 -10.29 1.56 5.75
CA TRP A 63 -10.91 1.46 4.43
C TRP A 63 -10.12 0.51 3.52
N LEU A 64 -8.79 0.61 3.49
CA LEU A 64 -7.96 -0.26 2.68
C LEU A 64 -8.05 -1.73 3.14
N ALA A 65 -8.12 -2.00 4.44
CA ALA A 65 -8.35 -3.34 4.97
C ALA A 65 -9.71 -3.92 4.54
N LEU A 66 -10.75 -3.08 4.50
CA LEU A 66 -12.07 -3.51 4.00
C LEU A 66 -12.04 -3.82 2.51
N GLU A 67 -11.38 -2.99 1.69
CA GLU A 67 -11.22 -3.28 0.26
C GLU A 67 -10.33 -4.51 0.03
N GLY A 68 -9.28 -4.69 0.83
CA GLY A 68 -8.44 -5.89 0.80
C GLY A 68 -9.22 -7.17 1.08
N ALA A 69 -10.06 -7.18 2.11
CA ALA A 69 -10.95 -8.30 2.41
C ALA A 69 -11.94 -8.59 1.26
N MET A 70 -12.48 -7.54 0.64
CA MET A 70 -13.42 -7.69 -0.47
C MET A 70 -12.73 -8.25 -1.73
N VAL A 71 -11.50 -7.82 -2.02
CA VAL A 71 -10.67 -8.33 -3.12
C VAL A 71 -10.27 -9.79 -2.87
N GLN A 72 -9.89 -10.16 -1.65
CA GLN A 72 -9.61 -11.57 -1.31
C GLN A 72 -10.80 -12.49 -1.58
N ARG A 73 -12.02 -11.98 -1.41
CA ARG A 73 -13.24 -12.76 -1.53
C ARG A 73 -13.81 -12.83 -2.94
N HIS A 74 -13.85 -11.71 -3.66
CA HIS A 74 -14.53 -11.66 -4.96
C HIS A 74 -13.59 -11.28 -6.12
N GLY A 75 -12.28 -11.24 -5.87
CA GLY A 75 -11.26 -10.89 -6.85
C GLY A 75 -11.14 -9.39 -7.13
N LEU A 76 -10.28 -9.05 -8.08
CA LEU A 76 -9.90 -7.66 -8.37
C LEU A 76 -11.03 -6.83 -9.02
N ASN A 77 -12.00 -7.47 -9.66
CA ASN A 77 -13.15 -6.80 -10.30
C ASN A 77 -14.00 -5.98 -9.30
N VAL A 78 -13.85 -6.26 -8.00
CA VAL A 78 -14.46 -5.48 -6.91
C VAL A 78 -14.00 -4.03 -6.91
N ILE A 79 -12.79 -3.74 -7.37
CA ILE A 79 -12.27 -2.36 -7.38
C ILE A 79 -13.13 -1.48 -8.30
N ASP A 80 -13.63 -2.06 -9.39
CA ASP A 80 -14.47 -1.38 -10.40
C ASP A 80 -15.95 -1.26 -10.02
N ARG A 81 -16.38 -1.78 -8.86
CA ARG A 81 -17.80 -1.76 -8.48
C ARG A 81 -18.31 -0.35 -8.14
N GLY A 82 -19.55 -0.04 -8.50
CA GLY A 82 -20.22 1.21 -8.11
C GLY A 82 -20.01 2.37 -9.08
N GLY A 83 -20.33 3.58 -8.64
CA GLY A 83 -20.27 4.79 -9.47
C GLY A 83 -18.83 5.27 -9.73
N PRO A 84 -18.64 6.18 -10.71
CA PRO A 84 -17.32 6.66 -11.12
C PRO A 84 -16.51 7.25 -9.96
N VAL A 85 -17.16 8.00 -9.06
CA VAL A 85 -16.50 8.60 -7.88
C VAL A 85 -15.98 7.54 -6.91
N GLN A 86 -16.75 6.48 -6.66
CA GLN A 86 -16.34 5.40 -5.74
C GLN A 86 -15.17 4.60 -6.33
N ARG A 87 -15.21 4.35 -7.64
CA ARG A 87 -14.12 3.71 -8.38
C ARG A 87 -12.83 4.54 -8.27
N THR A 88 -12.90 5.83 -8.58
CA THR A 88 -11.76 6.75 -8.45
C THR A 88 -11.21 6.79 -7.03
N ALA A 89 -12.07 6.85 -6.02
CA ALA A 89 -11.64 6.85 -4.62
C ALA A 89 -10.84 5.59 -4.24
N ARG A 90 -11.26 4.41 -4.70
CA ARG A 90 -10.52 3.16 -4.44
C ARG A 90 -9.17 3.13 -5.14
N TYR A 91 -9.12 3.57 -6.40
CA TYR A 91 -7.85 3.68 -7.11
C TYR A 91 -6.90 4.66 -6.42
N LEU A 92 -7.40 5.85 -6.04
CA LEU A 92 -6.61 6.82 -5.28
C LEU A 92 -6.11 6.24 -3.96
N LEU A 93 -6.97 5.53 -3.22
CA LEU A 93 -6.59 4.89 -1.97
C LEU A 93 -5.42 3.91 -2.17
N VAL A 94 -5.54 3.00 -3.15
CA VAL A 94 -4.49 2.04 -3.48
C VAL A 94 -3.21 2.77 -3.90
N THR A 95 -3.31 3.74 -4.81
CA THR A 95 -2.15 4.50 -5.30
C THR A 95 -1.44 5.24 -4.16
N VAL A 96 -2.18 5.94 -3.30
CA VAL A 96 -1.62 6.67 -2.15
C VAL A 96 -0.92 5.72 -1.18
N THR A 97 -1.52 4.58 -0.85
CA THR A 97 -0.87 3.60 0.03
C THR A 97 0.35 2.95 -0.62
N THR A 98 0.31 2.66 -1.92
CA THR A 98 1.47 2.13 -2.64
C THR A 98 2.62 3.14 -2.65
N LEU A 99 2.34 4.42 -2.90
CA LEU A 99 3.35 5.49 -2.83
C LEU A 99 3.91 5.64 -1.42
N ALA A 100 3.07 5.59 -0.38
CA ALA A 100 3.51 5.61 1.00
C ALA A 100 4.45 4.43 1.32
N GLY A 101 4.09 3.23 0.84
CA GLY A 101 4.94 2.03 0.91
C GLY A 101 6.31 2.22 0.26
N LEU A 102 6.34 2.82 -0.94
CA LEU A 102 7.57 3.11 -1.64
C LEU A 102 8.45 4.10 -0.86
N VAL A 103 7.87 5.20 -0.36
CA VAL A 103 8.60 6.21 0.43
C VAL A 103 9.26 5.59 1.66
N VAL A 104 8.49 4.81 2.42
CA VAL A 104 9.01 4.15 3.64
C VAL A 104 10.09 3.13 3.28
N SER A 105 9.91 2.37 2.20
CA SER A 105 10.91 1.38 1.76
C SER A 105 12.22 2.03 1.34
N VAL A 106 12.16 3.11 0.56
CA VAL A 106 13.35 3.87 0.13
C VAL A 106 14.05 4.49 1.34
N ARG A 107 13.30 5.09 2.27
CA ARG A 107 13.86 5.65 3.51
C ARG A 107 14.52 4.57 4.35
N PHE A 108 13.88 3.41 4.50
CA PHE A 108 14.46 2.27 5.22
C PHE A 108 15.77 1.81 4.58
N LEU A 109 15.83 1.68 3.26
CA LEU A 109 17.06 1.31 2.55
C LEU A 109 18.16 2.37 2.71
N ALA A 110 17.80 3.66 2.62
CA ALA A 110 18.74 4.77 2.77
C ALA A 110 19.38 4.80 4.17
N LEU A 111 18.67 4.37 5.21
CA LEU A 111 19.19 4.31 6.58
C LEU A 111 19.89 2.98 6.88
N SER A 112 19.35 1.85 6.41
CA SER A 112 19.85 0.51 6.76
C SER A 112 21.10 0.12 5.99
N LEU A 113 21.23 0.48 4.70
CA LEU A 113 22.38 0.08 3.88
C LEU A 113 23.70 0.68 4.39
N PRO A 114 23.82 1.98 4.69
CA PRO A 114 25.07 2.54 5.21
C PRO A 114 25.49 1.87 6.52
N TRP A 115 24.54 1.68 7.45
CA TRP A 115 24.78 1.00 8.71
C TRP A 115 25.23 -0.45 8.53
N ALA A 116 24.60 -1.19 7.61
CA ALA A 116 24.94 -2.57 7.31
C ALA A 116 26.34 -2.69 6.70
N VAL A 117 26.77 -1.71 5.90
CA VAL A 117 28.13 -1.61 5.35
C VAL A 117 29.13 -1.29 6.44
N GLU A 118 28.86 -0.28 7.27
CA GLU A 118 29.74 0.13 8.38
C GLU A 118 29.97 -1.00 9.38
N THR A 119 28.92 -1.76 9.70
CA THR A 119 28.98 -2.88 10.67
C THR A 119 29.47 -4.19 10.04
N GLN A 120 29.81 -4.20 8.75
CA GLN A 120 30.17 -5.41 7.98
C GLN A 120 29.17 -6.56 8.14
N ASN A 121 27.88 -6.23 8.27
CA ASN A 121 26.83 -7.21 8.49
C ASN A 121 26.36 -7.80 7.16
N THR A 122 27.07 -8.83 6.67
CA THR A 122 26.80 -9.51 5.39
C THR A 122 25.34 -9.91 5.18
N PRO A 123 24.62 -10.54 6.15
CA PRO A 123 23.22 -10.90 5.91
C PRO A 123 22.31 -9.68 5.76
N ALA A 124 22.55 -8.58 6.50
CA ALA A 124 21.78 -7.34 6.33
C ALA A 124 22.04 -6.70 4.95
N GLN A 125 23.28 -6.74 4.46
CA GLN A 125 23.62 -6.25 3.12
C GLN A 125 22.94 -7.07 2.02
N LEU A 126 22.94 -8.40 2.13
CA LEU A 126 22.27 -9.29 1.16
C LEU A 126 20.75 -9.06 1.15
N LEU A 127 20.12 -8.98 2.33
CA LEU A 127 18.68 -8.68 2.44
C LEU A 127 18.34 -7.30 1.89
N GLY A 128 19.17 -6.29 2.17
CA GLY A 128 19.02 -4.94 1.62
C GLY A 128 19.13 -4.93 0.09
N GLY A 129 20.13 -5.62 -0.48
CA GLY A 129 20.29 -5.76 -1.93
C GLY A 129 19.12 -6.50 -2.58
N LEU A 130 18.65 -7.60 -1.99
CA LEU A 130 17.46 -8.32 -2.46
C LEU A 130 16.21 -7.44 -2.43
N LEU A 131 16.05 -6.63 -1.38
CA LEU A 131 14.94 -5.69 -1.26
C LEU A 131 15.00 -4.62 -2.36
N VAL A 132 16.18 -4.07 -2.68
CA VAL A 132 16.36 -3.14 -3.79
C VAL A 132 15.94 -3.77 -5.12
N VAL A 133 16.41 -4.99 -5.40
CA VAL A 133 16.05 -5.71 -6.63
C VAL A 133 14.54 -5.98 -6.69
N ALA A 134 13.93 -6.38 -5.58
CA ALA A 134 12.50 -6.62 -5.51
C ALA A 134 11.68 -5.35 -5.76
N LEU A 135 12.11 -4.21 -5.22
CA LEU A 135 11.46 -2.91 -5.47
C LEU A 135 11.56 -2.53 -6.95
N ILE A 136 12.75 -2.62 -7.55
CA ILE A 136 12.96 -2.30 -8.97
C ILE A 136 12.11 -3.21 -9.86
N ALA A 137 12.10 -4.51 -9.59
CA ALA A 137 11.31 -5.47 -10.34
C ALA A 137 9.80 -5.19 -10.22
N THR A 138 9.34 -4.80 -9.03
CA THR A 138 7.94 -4.44 -8.79
C THR A 138 7.57 -3.17 -9.56
N LEU A 139 8.37 -2.12 -9.46
CA LEU A 139 8.21 -0.86 -10.20
C LEU A 139 8.17 -1.11 -11.71
N TYR A 140 9.11 -1.90 -12.23
CA TYR A 140 9.16 -2.26 -13.65
C TYR A 140 7.89 -2.99 -14.11
N ARG A 141 7.40 -3.95 -13.32
CA ARG A 141 6.16 -4.67 -13.62
C ARG A 141 4.94 -3.76 -13.59
N THR A 142 4.85 -2.86 -12.61
CA THR A 142 3.74 -1.91 -12.52
C THR A 142 3.75 -0.92 -13.68
N LEU A 143 4.92 -0.41 -14.07
CA LEU A 143 5.05 0.50 -15.22
C LEU A 143 4.74 -0.19 -16.54
N THR A 144 5.20 -1.43 -16.73
CA THR A 144 4.89 -2.22 -17.93
C THR A 144 3.39 -2.50 -18.02
N ALA A 145 2.75 -2.93 -16.94
CA ALA A 145 1.32 -3.16 -16.91
C ALA A 145 0.50 -1.88 -17.19
N ALA A 146 0.94 -0.74 -16.66
CA ALA A 146 0.30 0.56 -16.96
C ALA A 146 0.46 0.91 -18.44
N ARG A 147 1.66 0.76 -19.00
CA ARG A 147 1.95 1.01 -20.42
C ARG A 147 1.09 0.14 -21.33
N ASP A 148 1.03 -1.16 -21.07
CA ASP A 148 0.27 -2.11 -21.89
C ASP A 148 -1.22 -1.80 -21.85
N GLY A 149 -1.74 -1.40 -20.69
CA GLY A 149 -3.14 -0.93 -20.55
C GLY A 149 -3.45 0.32 -21.38
N TYR A 150 -2.52 1.28 -21.45
CA TYR A 150 -2.70 2.45 -22.33
C TYR A 150 -2.65 2.10 -23.82
N LEU A 151 -1.77 1.18 -24.22
CA LEU A 151 -1.65 0.76 -25.62
C LEU A 151 -2.92 0.04 -26.12
N GLN A 152 -3.46 -0.91 -25.33
CA GLN A 152 -4.69 -1.62 -25.68
C GLN A 152 -5.94 -0.72 -25.71
N SER A 153 -5.98 0.32 -24.88
CA SER A 153 -7.08 1.29 -24.87
C SER A 153 -7.09 2.18 -26.13
N GLY A 154 -5.93 2.43 -26.72
CA GLY A 154 -5.80 3.18 -27.98
C GLY A 154 -6.18 2.38 -29.22
N GLU A 155 -5.96 1.06 -29.20
CA GLU A 155 -6.35 0.16 -30.30
C GLU A 155 -7.87 -0.08 -30.38
N GLN A 156 -8.60 -0.01 -29.27
CA GLN A 156 -10.07 -0.14 -29.26
C GLN A 156 -10.82 1.13 -29.71
N GLN A 157 -10.11 2.24 -29.92
CA GLN A 157 -10.68 3.52 -30.39
C GLN A 157 -10.43 3.80 -31.88
N GLN A 158 -9.76 2.90 -32.60
CA GLN A 158 -9.63 2.92 -34.07
C GLN A 158 -10.57 1.91 -34.70
#